data_AF-A0A2C9L855-F1
#
_entry.id   AF-A0A2C9L855-F1
#
_cell.length_a   1.000
_cell.length_b   1.000
_cell.length_c   1.000
_cell.angle_alpha   90.00
_cell.angle_beta   90.00
_cell.angle_gamma   90.00
#
_symmetry.space_group_name_H-M   'P 1'
#
loop_
_entity.id
_entity.type
_entity.pdbx_description
1 polymer ?
#
loop_
_entity_poly.entity_id
_entity_poly.type
_entity_poly.pdbx_seq_one_letter_code
_entity_poly.pdbx_strand_id
1 'polypeptide(L)'
;MVVLWCNEIQNVLKVRNAEPLLEGKNPTPQVEIKFWQLRAKDFEQIYQQMIDPTVKMMVKCLKDGNSIYYKLYKDLYSSVVGALVEANDNLAYLTTVSNALAKVEETDFDACAPLLGPLMHTIGLVWVHSRYYNTAERITVLLQMLCNFVIELVDNYISPEEMFKGDMAETIPLVKTAEQVMSSFRMAFDDTRKRLPSMFPPGVTPRPWFFQPDIVFSRFTKVHERLKIAYYLMDTNVNFMKLEKVEFGGIRGNSLGDDVIVIFQEFDEAFKLFTESKYNPLDASDPTFLENFETFNLIMADFDRRLATIVCKGYYDCSGLEMIFKLIEMMGPLLERQLILKDFDDKYPQVVKMMDEALDICFELYEEQMAIKKETGSMVVHKNMPPMAGAMIWAREIYNRVAIYMESFSRLEHQIKNMDEFKHIFVRLEDLKHLLDQNDKFYFNSWLSTVDEICSFNMSQPLLTRDSETRLLAVNFDAKLVAVLKEMKYLKLRNKELIPVIPEGVYEKRDMLFKYYANLMLIMQLYNKLITESLPVEKPLISPHLMKIDNELEEALTTLSWEMQGIILLGN
;
A
#
# COMPACT_ATOMS: atom_id res chain seq x y z
N MET A 1 -36.22 -69.56 6.62
CA MET A 1 -35.04 -69.06 7.36
C MET A 1 -33.92 -68.63 6.41
N VAL A 2 -33.34 -69.54 5.60
CA VAL A 2 -32.30 -69.19 4.61
C VAL A 2 -32.72 -68.08 3.63
N VAL A 3 -33.96 -68.11 3.11
CA VAL A 3 -34.48 -67.08 2.19
C VAL A 3 -34.57 -65.70 2.84
N LEU A 4 -34.98 -65.60 4.11
CA LEU A 4 -35.08 -64.33 4.83
C LEU A 4 -33.69 -63.74 5.08
N TRP A 5 -32.75 -64.59 5.50
CA TRP A 5 -31.36 -64.20 5.70
C TRP A 5 -30.69 -63.75 4.39
N CYS A 6 -30.94 -64.45 3.27
CA CYS A 6 -30.49 -64.01 1.95
C CYS A 6 -31.06 -62.65 1.54
N ASN A 7 -32.34 -62.39 1.83
CA ASN A 7 -32.97 -61.10 1.50
C ASN A 7 -32.40 -59.95 2.35
N GLU A 8 -32.14 -60.17 3.63
CA GLU A 8 -31.52 -59.16 4.50
C GLU A 8 -30.10 -58.80 4.04
N ILE A 9 -29.28 -59.80 3.71
CA ILE A 9 -27.92 -59.57 3.21
C ILE A 9 -27.94 -58.87 1.84
N GLN A 10 -28.89 -59.23 0.97
CA GLN A 10 -29.07 -58.53 -0.31
C GLN A 10 -29.49 -57.07 -0.14
N ASN A 11 -30.24 -56.73 0.91
CA ASN A 11 -30.58 -55.33 1.20
C ASN A 11 -29.36 -54.55 1.68
N VAL A 12 -28.50 -55.13 2.53
CA VAL A 12 -27.23 -54.51 2.95
C VAL A 12 -26.29 -54.30 1.76
N LEU A 13 -26.25 -55.25 0.81
CA LEU A 13 -25.45 -55.11 -0.42
C LEU A 13 -25.89 -53.94 -1.30
N LYS A 14 -27.16 -53.53 -1.26
CA LYS A 14 -27.73 -52.50 -2.16
C LYS A 14 -27.52 -51.05 -1.70
N VAL A 15 -27.18 -50.80 -0.44
CA VAL A 15 -26.99 -49.44 0.11
C VAL A 15 -25.88 -48.71 -0.65
N ARG A 16 -26.13 -47.47 -1.09
CA ARG A 16 -25.17 -46.66 -1.86
C ARG A 16 -24.60 -45.51 -1.02
N ASN A 17 -23.39 -45.06 -1.38
CA ASN A 17 -22.66 -43.99 -0.68
C ASN A 17 -23.16 -42.56 -1.03
N ALA A 18 -23.81 -42.36 -2.18
CA ALA A 18 -24.26 -41.04 -2.64
C ALA A 18 -25.61 -40.56 -2.07
N GLU A 19 -26.29 -41.36 -1.23
CA GLU A 19 -27.66 -41.07 -0.76
C GLU A 19 -27.79 -39.69 -0.08
N PRO A 20 -26.90 -39.25 0.83
CA PRO A 20 -27.02 -37.92 1.46
C PRO A 20 -26.88 -36.75 0.47
N LEU A 21 -26.04 -36.89 -0.56
CA LEU A 21 -25.91 -35.88 -1.62
C LEU A 21 -27.16 -35.82 -2.50
N LEU A 22 -27.76 -36.98 -2.78
CA LEU A 22 -29.00 -37.09 -3.56
C LEU A 22 -30.22 -36.55 -2.78
N GLU A 23 -30.18 -36.60 -1.45
CA GLU A 23 -31.16 -35.98 -0.54
C GLU A 23 -30.99 -34.45 -0.41
N GLY A 24 -30.03 -33.84 -1.11
CA GLY A 24 -29.80 -32.39 -1.07
C GLY A 24 -29.04 -31.91 0.17
N LYS A 25 -28.39 -32.81 0.91
CA LYS A 25 -27.51 -32.43 2.03
C LYS A 25 -26.12 -32.05 1.50
N ASN A 26 -25.35 -31.35 2.34
CA ASN A 26 -23.96 -30.95 2.05
C ASN A 26 -22.96 -31.75 2.91
N PRO A 27 -22.80 -33.08 2.72
CA PRO A 27 -21.89 -33.88 3.53
C PRO A 27 -20.42 -33.53 3.25
N THR A 28 -19.60 -33.66 4.29
CA THR A 28 -18.14 -33.63 4.21
C THR A 28 -17.56 -35.03 4.03
N PRO A 29 -16.26 -35.17 3.66
CA PRO A 29 -15.66 -36.47 3.37
C PRO A 29 -15.67 -37.44 4.56
N GLN A 30 -15.82 -36.95 5.78
CA GLN A 30 -15.96 -37.77 6.98
C GLN A 30 -17.18 -38.71 6.89
N VAL A 31 -18.24 -38.29 6.19
CA VAL A 31 -19.44 -39.12 5.96
C VAL A 31 -19.11 -40.32 5.07
N GLU A 32 -18.34 -40.13 4.00
CA GLU A 32 -17.90 -41.21 3.11
C GLU A 32 -16.98 -42.19 3.85
N ILE A 33 -16.02 -41.67 4.63
CA ILE A 33 -15.10 -42.49 5.43
C ILE A 33 -15.89 -43.35 6.44
N LYS A 34 -16.82 -42.74 7.17
CA LYS A 34 -17.67 -43.43 8.14
C LYS A 34 -18.58 -44.48 7.47
N PHE A 35 -19.09 -44.19 6.27
CA PHE A 35 -19.85 -45.15 5.48
C PHE A 35 -19.03 -46.41 5.19
N TRP A 36 -17.80 -46.27 4.69
CA TRP A 36 -16.93 -47.43 4.40
C TRP A 36 -16.47 -48.15 5.67
N GLN A 37 -16.26 -47.45 6.78
CA GLN A 37 -15.99 -48.07 8.09
C GLN A 37 -17.14 -48.96 8.56
N LEU A 38 -18.37 -48.44 8.52
CA LEU A 38 -19.56 -49.20 8.90
C LEU A 38 -19.78 -50.38 7.96
N ARG A 39 -19.65 -50.17 6.65
CA ARG A 39 -19.81 -51.22 5.64
C ARG A 39 -18.79 -52.35 5.80
N ALA A 40 -17.53 -52.04 6.10
CA ALA A 40 -16.51 -53.05 6.39
C ALA A 40 -16.86 -53.84 7.66
N LYS A 41 -17.30 -53.16 8.72
CA LYS A 41 -17.72 -53.79 9.99
C LYS A 41 -18.94 -54.70 9.79
N ASP A 42 -19.95 -54.25 9.05
CA ASP A 42 -21.17 -55.01 8.79
C ASP A 42 -20.86 -56.28 7.99
N PHE A 43 -20.07 -56.18 6.92
CA PHE A 43 -19.68 -57.36 6.15
C PHE A 43 -18.75 -58.30 6.90
N GLU A 44 -17.88 -57.79 7.78
CA GLU A 44 -17.06 -58.62 8.66
C GLU A 44 -17.97 -59.43 9.61
N GLN A 45 -18.96 -58.78 10.22
CA GLN A 45 -19.92 -59.48 11.09
C GLN A 45 -20.75 -60.52 10.34
N ILE A 46 -21.25 -60.20 9.14
CA ILE A 46 -21.99 -61.15 8.29
C ILE A 46 -21.07 -62.31 7.88
N TYR A 47 -19.82 -62.03 7.54
CA TYR A 47 -18.84 -63.05 7.20
C TYR A 47 -18.59 -64.00 8.39
N GLN A 48 -18.38 -63.47 9.59
CA GLN A 48 -18.23 -64.26 10.82
C GLN A 48 -19.45 -65.16 11.09
N GLN A 49 -20.67 -64.66 10.86
CA GLN A 49 -21.88 -65.48 10.95
C GLN A 49 -21.91 -66.60 9.89
N MET A 50 -21.48 -66.33 8.65
CA MET A 50 -21.45 -67.31 7.57
C MET A 50 -20.43 -68.44 7.80
N ILE A 51 -19.34 -68.15 8.52
CA ILE A 51 -18.31 -69.14 8.84
C ILE A 51 -18.54 -69.85 10.18
N ASP A 52 -19.62 -69.53 10.89
CA ASP A 52 -20.01 -70.19 12.13
C ASP A 52 -20.14 -71.71 11.91
N PRO A 53 -19.64 -72.56 12.83
CA PRO A 53 -19.70 -74.01 12.69
C PRO A 53 -21.11 -74.56 12.44
N THR A 54 -22.13 -73.95 13.05
CA THR A 54 -23.53 -74.35 12.91
C THR A 54 -24.05 -74.06 11.50
N VAL A 55 -23.73 -72.87 10.98
CA VAL A 55 -24.07 -72.46 9.62
C VAL A 55 -23.33 -73.30 8.59
N LYS A 56 -22.04 -73.62 8.80
CA LYS A 56 -21.28 -74.55 7.96
C LYS A 56 -21.90 -75.95 7.91
N MET A 57 -22.40 -76.45 9.04
CA MET A 57 -23.12 -77.73 9.11
C MET A 57 -24.41 -77.69 8.28
N MET A 58 -25.21 -76.62 8.44
CA MET A 58 -26.42 -76.39 7.64
C MET A 58 -26.10 -76.39 6.14
N VAL A 59 -25.06 -75.68 5.72
CA VAL A 59 -24.63 -75.60 4.32
C VAL A 59 -24.17 -76.96 3.78
N LYS A 60 -23.51 -77.77 4.61
CA LYS A 60 -23.13 -79.16 4.26
C LYS A 60 -24.37 -80.03 4.03
N CYS A 61 -25.37 -79.94 4.91
CA CYS A 61 -26.65 -80.65 4.71
C CYS A 61 -27.38 -80.20 3.43
N LEU A 62 -27.37 -78.89 3.13
CA LEU A 62 -27.95 -78.35 1.90
C LEU A 62 -27.23 -78.86 0.64
N LYS A 63 -25.90 -79.03 0.72
CA LYS A 63 -25.07 -79.59 -0.36
C LYS A 63 -25.35 -81.07 -0.56
N ASP A 64 -25.30 -81.86 0.50
CA ASP A 64 -25.48 -83.32 0.46
C ASP A 64 -26.92 -83.68 0.04
N GLY A 65 -27.90 -82.83 0.34
CA GLY A 65 -29.29 -82.94 -0.08
C GLY A 65 -29.62 -82.40 -1.47
N ASN A 66 -28.64 -81.99 -2.29
CA ASN A 66 -28.84 -81.39 -3.62
C ASN A 66 -29.88 -80.24 -3.64
N SER A 67 -29.89 -79.40 -2.61
CA SER A 67 -30.88 -78.33 -2.47
C SER A 67 -30.64 -77.18 -3.48
N ILE A 68 -31.72 -76.67 -4.07
CA ILE A 68 -31.70 -75.46 -4.92
C ILE A 68 -31.14 -74.22 -4.20
N TYR A 69 -31.25 -74.17 -2.86
CA TYR A 69 -30.77 -73.06 -2.04
C TYR A 69 -29.26 -73.08 -1.78
N TYR A 70 -28.58 -74.22 -2.04
CA TYR A 70 -27.13 -74.31 -1.89
C TYR A 70 -26.40 -73.38 -2.88
N LYS A 71 -26.88 -73.31 -4.13
CA LYS A 71 -26.32 -72.40 -5.14
C LYS A 71 -26.52 -70.93 -4.73
N LEU A 72 -27.73 -70.57 -4.29
CA LEU A 72 -28.05 -69.23 -3.82
C LEU A 72 -27.15 -68.81 -2.64
N TYR A 73 -26.92 -69.70 -1.67
CA TYR A 73 -26.02 -69.44 -0.56
C TYR A 73 -24.57 -69.27 -1.03
N LYS A 74 -24.09 -70.11 -1.94
CA LYS A 74 -22.72 -70.02 -2.48
C LYS A 74 -22.49 -68.69 -3.21
N ASP A 75 -23.45 -68.26 -4.03
CA ASP A 75 -23.39 -67.00 -4.75
C ASP A 75 -23.40 -65.82 -3.75
N LEU A 76 -24.27 -65.87 -2.74
CA LEU A 76 -24.33 -64.86 -1.68
C LEU A 76 -23.04 -64.79 -0.85
N TYR A 77 -22.47 -65.92 -0.47
CA TYR A 77 -21.19 -65.98 0.25
C TYR A 77 -20.08 -65.35 -0.59
N SER A 78 -20.02 -65.64 -1.89
CA SER A 78 -19.07 -65.01 -2.80
C SER A 78 -19.27 -63.50 -2.90
N SER A 79 -20.53 -63.02 -2.93
CA SER A 79 -20.84 -61.59 -2.92
C SER A 79 -20.43 -60.91 -1.62
N VAL A 80 -20.66 -61.54 -0.46
CA VAL A 80 -20.25 -60.99 0.85
C VAL A 80 -18.73 -60.93 0.97
N VAL A 81 -18.01 -61.99 0.60
CA VAL A 81 -16.53 -61.98 0.60
C VAL A 81 -16.00 -60.90 -0.34
N GLY A 82 -16.57 -60.78 -1.55
CA GLY A 82 -16.19 -59.72 -2.49
C GLY A 82 -16.44 -58.30 -1.93
N ALA A 83 -17.61 -58.07 -1.33
CA ALA A 83 -17.98 -56.79 -0.74
C ALA A 83 -17.13 -56.45 0.49
N LEU A 84 -16.73 -57.44 1.29
CA LEU A 84 -15.81 -57.27 2.42
C LEU A 84 -14.41 -56.87 1.95
N VAL A 85 -13.88 -57.54 0.92
CA VAL A 85 -12.58 -57.21 0.31
C VAL A 85 -12.60 -55.79 -0.26
N GLU A 86 -13.65 -55.44 -0.99
CA GLU A 86 -13.85 -54.09 -1.51
C GLU A 86 -13.92 -53.04 -0.39
N ALA A 87 -14.72 -53.29 0.64
CA ALA A 87 -14.90 -52.35 1.74
C ALA A 87 -13.59 -52.10 2.50
N ASN A 88 -12.81 -53.14 2.75
CA ASN A 88 -11.51 -53.02 3.41
C ASN A 88 -10.46 -52.30 2.55
N ASP A 89 -10.42 -52.55 1.22
CA ASP A 89 -9.52 -51.84 0.30
C ASP A 89 -9.86 -50.34 0.27
N ASN A 90 -11.13 -50.01 0.04
CA ASN A 90 -11.59 -48.62 0.01
C ASN A 90 -11.32 -47.91 1.34
N LEU A 91 -11.61 -48.57 2.47
CA LEU A 91 -11.36 -48.01 3.79
C LEU A 91 -9.87 -47.72 4.03
N ALA A 92 -8.97 -48.63 3.62
CA ALA A 92 -7.53 -48.42 3.76
C ALA A 92 -7.05 -47.16 3.02
N TYR A 93 -7.51 -46.95 1.78
CA TYR A 93 -7.19 -45.75 1.01
C TYR A 93 -7.86 -44.50 1.56
N LEU A 94 -9.13 -44.55 1.92
CA LEU A 94 -9.85 -43.40 2.50
C LEU A 94 -9.31 -42.98 3.87
N THR A 95 -8.72 -43.90 4.63
CA THR A 95 -8.02 -43.56 5.89
C THR A 95 -6.82 -42.64 5.61
N THR A 96 -6.12 -42.80 4.47
CA THR A 96 -5.04 -41.86 4.10
C THR A 96 -5.55 -40.45 3.82
N VAL A 97 -6.74 -40.35 3.22
CA VAL A 97 -7.45 -39.07 3.00
C VAL A 97 -7.91 -38.48 4.33
N SER A 98 -8.44 -39.31 5.24
CA SER A 98 -8.83 -38.90 6.59
C SER A 98 -7.67 -38.25 7.35
N ASN A 99 -6.47 -38.84 7.28
CA ASN A 99 -5.29 -38.29 7.94
C ASN A 99 -4.84 -36.96 7.31
N ALA A 100 -5.01 -36.80 6.00
CA ALA A 100 -4.72 -35.54 5.31
C ALA A 100 -5.74 -34.45 5.66
N LEU A 101 -7.03 -34.80 5.79
CA LEU A 101 -8.10 -33.91 6.22
C LEU A 101 -7.91 -33.44 7.66
N ALA A 102 -7.60 -34.36 8.58
CA ALA A 102 -7.35 -34.04 9.99
C ALA A 102 -6.23 -32.99 10.13
N LYS A 103 -5.16 -33.09 9.32
CA LYS A 103 -4.10 -32.08 9.31
C LYS A 103 -4.59 -30.69 8.88
N VAL A 104 -5.52 -30.63 7.94
CA VAL A 104 -6.12 -29.35 7.51
C VAL A 104 -7.03 -28.80 8.61
N GLU A 105 -7.83 -29.65 9.26
CA GLU A 105 -8.72 -29.28 10.37
C GLU A 105 -7.96 -28.82 11.62
N GLU A 106 -6.80 -29.43 11.91
CA GLU A 106 -5.93 -29.10 13.05
C GLU A 106 -5.06 -27.85 12.82
N THR A 107 -4.96 -27.37 11.58
CA THR A 107 -4.15 -26.20 11.22
C THR A 107 -5.03 -24.96 11.22
N ASP A 108 -4.50 -23.84 11.74
CA ASP A 108 -5.20 -22.55 11.67
C ASP A 108 -5.55 -22.18 10.22
N PHE A 109 -6.72 -21.56 10.04
CA PHE A 109 -7.30 -21.36 8.71
C PHE A 109 -6.38 -20.54 7.78
N ASP A 110 -5.69 -19.53 8.32
CA ASP A 110 -4.73 -18.68 7.62
C ASP A 110 -3.47 -19.44 7.15
N ALA A 111 -3.14 -20.56 7.80
CA ALA A 111 -2.00 -21.41 7.46
C ALA A 111 -2.40 -22.68 6.68
N CYS A 112 -3.68 -22.91 6.40
CA CYS A 112 -4.15 -24.17 5.84
C CYS A 112 -3.96 -24.30 4.31
N ALA A 113 -3.84 -23.19 3.57
CA ALA A 113 -3.77 -23.19 2.11
C ALA A 113 -2.66 -24.08 1.50
N PRO A 114 -1.42 -24.10 2.03
CA PRO A 114 -0.35 -24.99 1.54
C PRO A 114 -0.65 -26.48 1.69
N LEU A 115 -1.58 -26.88 2.57
CA LEU A 115 -1.95 -28.28 2.81
C LEU A 115 -2.97 -28.82 1.80
N LEU A 116 -3.66 -27.94 1.08
CA LEU A 116 -4.67 -28.31 0.08
C LEU A 116 -4.05 -29.00 -1.15
N GLY A 117 -2.85 -28.59 -1.55
CA GLY A 117 -2.07 -29.26 -2.61
C GLY A 117 -1.74 -30.72 -2.29
N PRO A 118 -1.07 -30.99 -1.14
CA PRO A 118 -0.86 -32.34 -0.63
C PRO A 118 -2.14 -33.17 -0.48
N LEU A 119 -3.21 -32.60 0.08
CA LEU A 119 -4.51 -33.28 0.20
C LEU A 119 -5.03 -33.74 -1.16
N MET A 120 -5.06 -32.85 -2.15
CA MET A 120 -5.51 -33.20 -3.50
C MET A 120 -4.59 -34.22 -4.18
N HIS A 121 -3.28 -34.15 -3.93
CA HIS A 121 -2.34 -35.15 -4.40
C HIS A 121 -2.63 -36.54 -3.80
N THR A 122 -2.99 -36.63 -2.51
CA THR A 122 -3.44 -37.88 -1.89
C THR A 122 -4.66 -38.46 -2.61
N ILE A 123 -5.64 -37.62 -3.00
CA ILE A 123 -6.78 -38.06 -3.82
C ILE A 123 -6.32 -38.64 -5.17
N GLY A 124 -5.34 -38.00 -5.81
CA GLY A 124 -4.71 -38.51 -7.03
C GLY A 124 -4.06 -39.89 -6.83
N LEU A 125 -3.36 -40.10 -5.72
CA LEU A 125 -2.76 -41.40 -5.39
C LEU A 125 -3.81 -42.48 -5.11
N VAL A 126 -4.90 -42.13 -4.41
CA VAL A 126 -6.04 -43.06 -4.21
C VAL A 126 -6.63 -43.49 -5.56
N TRP A 127 -6.77 -42.56 -6.51
CA TRP A 127 -7.24 -42.87 -7.86
C TRP A 127 -6.30 -43.83 -8.62
N VAL A 128 -4.99 -43.63 -8.50
CA VAL A 128 -3.99 -44.45 -9.21
C VAL A 128 -3.88 -45.85 -8.61
N HIS A 129 -3.91 -45.98 -7.28
CA HIS A 129 -3.55 -47.21 -6.58
C HIS A 129 -4.73 -48.04 -6.08
N SER A 130 -5.89 -47.44 -5.79
CA SER A 130 -7.04 -48.19 -5.31
C SER A 130 -7.59 -49.13 -6.38
N ARG A 131 -8.00 -50.32 -5.95
CA ARG A 131 -8.56 -51.34 -6.84
C ARG A 131 -10.04 -51.12 -7.10
N TYR A 132 -10.75 -50.59 -6.11
CA TYR A 132 -12.21 -50.45 -6.15
C TYR A 132 -12.66 -48.98 -6.10
N TYR A 133 -11.90 -48.07 -5.50
CA TYR A 133 -12.31 -46.66 -5.35
C TYR A 133 -12.06 -45.81 -6.61
N ASN A 134 -11.28 -46.32 -7.57
CA ASN A 134 -10.86 -45.63 -8.81
C ASN A 134 -11.95 -45.54 -9.90
N THR A 135 -13.18 -45.18 -9.51
CA THR A 135 -14.33 -45.02 -10.42
C THR A 135 -14.78 -43.57 -10.49
N ALA A 136 -15.25 -43.12 -11.66
CA ALA A 136 -15.65 -41.74 -11.88
C ALA A 136 -16.74 -41.29 -10.89
N GLU A 137 -17.71 -42.15 -10.58
CA GLU A 137 -18.78 -41.85 -9.62
C GLU A 137 -18.23 -41.58 -8.21
N ARG A 138 -17.36 -42.46 -7.68
CA ARG A 138 -16.80 -42.33 -6.32
C ARG A 138 -15.89 -41.11 -6.17
N ILE A 139 -15.06 -40.84 -7.18
CA ILE A 139 -14.16 -39.69 -7.14
C ILE A 139 -14.94 -38.38 -7.26
N THR A 140 -16.00 -38.34 -8.09
CA THR A 140 -16.88 -37.17 -8.19
C THR A 140 -17.57 -36.88 -6.87
N VAL A 141 -18.14 -37.90 -6.22
CA VAL A 141 -18.78 -37.78 -4.90
C VAL A 141 -17.77 -37.27 -3.85
N LEU A 142 -16.57 -37.85 -3.79
CA LEU A 142 -15.54 -37.41 -2.84
C LEU A 142 -15.10 -35.96 -3.07
N LEU A 143 -14.94 -35.55 -4.33
CA LEU A 143 -14.57 -34.17 -4.66
C LEU A 143 -15.69 -33.17 -4.34
N GLN A 144 -16.97 -33.54 -4.51
CA GLN A 144 -18.11 -32.73 -4.05
C GLN A 144 -18.09 -32.58 -2.53
N MET A 145 -17.82 -33.65 -1.79
CA MET A 145 -17.70 -33.59 -0.33
C MET A 145 -16.51 -32.73 0.10
N LEU A 146 -15.37 -32.78 -0.62
CA LEU A 146 -14.23 -31.90 -0.38
C LEU A 146 -14.57 -30.42 -0.63
N CYS A 147 -15.36 -30.13 -1.66
CA CYS A 147 -15.87 -28.77 -1.87
C CYS A 147 -16.70 -28.30 -0.68
N ASN A 148 -17.60 -29.15 -0.16
CA ASN A 148 -18.41 -28.84 1.03
C ASN A 148 -17.55 -28.62 2.26
N PHE A 149 -16.50 -29.42 2.45
CA PHE A 149 -15.54 -29.26 3.54
C PHE A 149 -14.83 -27.91 3.49
N VAL A 150 -14.34 -27.49 2.33
CA VAL A 150 -13.70 -26.16 2.19
C VAL A 150 -14.71 -25.03 2.43
N ILE A 151 -15.94 -25.17 1.97
CA ILE A 151 -17.01 -24.19 2.25
C ILE A 151 -17.27 -24.12 3.77
N GLU A 152 -17.34 -25.25 4.46
CA GLU A 152 -17.53 -25.29 5.91
C GLU A 152 -16.37 -24.64 6.68
N LEU A 153 -15.12 -24.84 6.24
CA LEU A 153 -13.97 -24.13 6.81
C LEU A 153 -14.10 -22.60 6.64
N VAL A 154 -14.55 -22.14 5.47
CA VAL A 154 -14.76 -20.71 5.19
C VAL A 154 -15.90 -20.14 6.03
N ASP A 155 -17.03 -20.85 6.11
CA ASP A 155 -18.20 -20.45 6.91
C ASP A 155 -17.84 -20.30 8.39
N ASN A 156 -17.06 -21.25 8.94
CA ASN A 156 -16.61 -21.21 10.33
C ASN A 156 -15.60 -20.09 10.59
N TYR A 157 -14.78 -19.72 9.60
CA TYR A 157 -13.76 -18.69 9.75
C TYR A 157 -14.32 -17.27 9.69
N ILE A 158 -15.23 -16.98 8.74
CA ILE A 158 -15.74 -15.62 8.51
C ILE A 158 -17.00 -15.34 9.31
N SER A 159 -17.81 -16.36 9.63
CA SER A 159 -19.18 -16.17 10.16
C SER A 159 -20.02 -15.25 9.25
N PRO A 160 -20.49 -15.75 8.09
CA PRO A 160 -21.07 -14.92 7.02
C PRO A 160 -22.22 -13.99 7.43
N GLU A 161 -22.99 -14.34 8.46
CA GLU A 161 -24.12 -13.54 8.98
C GLU A 161 -23.68 -12.23 9.66
N GLU A 162 -22.44 -12.18 10.14
CA GLU A 162 -21.85 -11.01 10.83
C GLU A 162 -20.87 -10.25 9.93
N MET A 163 -20.61 -10.77 8.73
CA MET A 163 -19.62 -10.28 7.79
C MET A 163 -19.79 -8.80 7.43
N PHE A 164 -21.02 -8.28 7.38
CA PHE A 164 -21.28 -6.85 7.09
C PHE A 164 -21.59 -6.01 8.33
N LYS A 165 -21.62 -6.59 9.54
CA LYS A 165 -22.04 -5.91 10.77
C LYS A 165 -20.86 -5.41 11.62
N GLY A 166 -19.71 -6.05 11.48
CA GLY A 166 -18.48 -5.70 12.19
C GLY A 166 -17.70 -4.55 11.56
N ASP A 167 -16.50 -4.30 12.07
CA ASP A 167 -15.56 -3.37 11.45
C ASP A 167 -15.05 -3.97 10.12
N MET A 168 -15.27 -3.23 9.02
CA MET A 168 -14.83 -3.62 7.69
C MET A 168 -13.30 -3.75 7.62
N ALA A 169 -12.54 -2.95 8.39
CA ALA A 169 -11.08 -3.02 8.42
C ALA A 169 -10.56 -4.35 8.96
N GLU A 170 -11.27 -4.96 9.91
CA GLU A 170 -10.95 -6.28 10.47
C GLU A 170 -11.49 -7.41 9.60
N THR A 171 -12.67 -7.24 8.99
CA THR A 171 -13.36 -8.30 8.25
C THR A 171 -12.81 -8.50 6.84
N ILE A 172 -12.40 -7.43 6.15
CA ILE A 172 -11.83 -7.51 4.79
C ILE A 172 -10.63 -8.47 4.70
N PRO A 173 -9.63 -8.40 5.60
CA PRO A 173 -8.53 -9.37 5.63
C PRO A 173 -9.00 -10.83 5.73
N LEU A 174 -10.02 -11.11 6.55
CA LEU A 174 -10.58 -12.47 6.70
C LEU A 174 -11.17 -12.95 5.37
N VAL A 175 -11.96 -12.11 4.70
CA VAL A 175 -12.55 -12.41 3.39
C VAL A 175 -11.48 -12.65 2.33
N LYS A 176 -10.40 -11.85 2.30
CA LYS A 176 -9.25 -12.06 1.40
C LYS A 176 -8.58 -13.41 1.64
N THR A 177 -8.34 -13.76 2.90
CA THR A 177 -7.73 -15.05 3.28
C THR A 177 -8.62 -16.22 2.84
N ALA A 178 -9.94 -16.13 3.04
CA ALA A 178 -10.85 -17.18 2.58
C ALA A 178 -10.90 -17.30 1.05
N GLU A 179 -10.89 -16.17 0.32
CA GLU A 179 -10.81 -16.17 -1.14
C GLU A 179 -9.53 -16.87 -1.61
N GLN A 180 -8.40 -16.57 -0.97
CA GLN A 180 -7.11 -17.20 -1.25
C GLN A 180 -7.14 -18.71 -0.98
N VAL A 181 -7.74 -19.16 0.13
CA VAL A 181 -7.89 -20.59 0.46
C VAL A 181 -8.76 -21.30 -0.58
N MET A 182 -9.91 -20.74 -0.95
CA MET A 182 -10.79 -21.30 -2.00
C MET A 182 -10.08 -21.36 -3.36
N SER A 183 -9.40 -20.28 -3.75
CA SER A 183 -8.60 -20.23 -4.99
C SER A 183 -7.47 -21.26 -4.97
N SER A 184 -6.79 -21.43 -3.83
CA SER A 184 -5.73 -22.43 -3.65
C SER A 184 -6.26 -23.87 -3.78
N PHE A 185 -7.45 -24.16 -3.23
CA PHE A 185 -8.10 -25.45 -3.41
C PHE A 185 -8.39 -25.73 -4.88
N ARG A 186 -8.93 -24.74 -5.60
CA ARG A 186 -9.24 -24.88 -7.03
C ARG A 186 -7.98 -25.10 -7.86
N MET A 187 -6.92 -24.34 -7.60
CA MET A 187 -5.62 -24.52 -8.25
C MET A 187 -5.03 -25.89 -7.97
N ALA A 188 -5.08 -26.36 -6.71
CA ALA A 188 -4.62 -27.68 -6.34
C ALA A 188 -5.33 -28.81 -7.10
N PHE A 189 -6.65 -28.69 -7.33
CA PHE A 189 -7.40 -29.59 -8.20
C PHE A 189 -6.89 -29.56 -9.64
N ASP A 190 -6.81 -28.38 -10.25
CA ASP A 190 -6.43 -28.24 -11.65
C ASP A 190 -4.99 -28.75 -11.89
N ASP A 191 -4.07 -28.47 -10.99
CA ASP A 191 -2.68 -28.94 -11.03
C ASP A 191 -2.58 -30.46 -10.82
N THR A 192 -3.39 -31.02 -9.93
CA THR A 192 -3.43 -32.47 -9.72
C THR A 192 -4.02 -33.17 -10.94
N ARG A 193 -5.09 -32.64 -11.52
CA ARG A 193 -5.70 -33.18 -12.74
C ARG A 193 -4.73 -33.17 -13.92
N LYS A 194 -3.94 -32.10 -14.09
CA LYS A 194 -2.88 -32.01 -15.10
C LYS A 194 -1.76 -33.02 -14.87
N ARG A 195 -1.33 -33.20 -13.61
CA ARG A 195 -0.26 -34.14 -13.23
C ARG A 195 -0.71 -35.60 -13.11
N LEU A 196 -2.01 -35.86 -13.07
CA LEU A 196 -2.56 -37.20 -12.87
C LEU A 196 -1.95 -38.26 -13.81
N PRO A 197 -1.72 -37.99 -15.12
CA PRO A 197 -1.12 -38.99 -16.01
C PRO A 197 0.30 -39.40 -15.61
N SER A 198 1.09 -38.49 -15.04
CA SER A 198 2.47 -38.79 -14.61
C SER A 198 2.55 -39.51 -13.26
N MET A 199 1.44 -39.62 -12.53
CA MET A 199 1.37 -40.36 -11.27
C MET A 199 1.24 -41.89 -11.48
N PHE A 200 0.86 -42.34 -12.68
CA PHE A 200 0.74 -43.76 -12.98
C PHE A 200 2.11 -44.44 -13.10
N PRO A 201 2.27 -45.69 -12.62
CA PRO A 201 3.50 -46.44 -12.81
C PRO A 201 3.90 -46.59 -14.28
N PRO A 202 5.21 -46.65 -14.59
CA PRO A 202 5.69 -46.83 -15.96
C PRO A 202 5.14 -48.12 -16.56
N GLY A 203 4.62 -48.05 -17.79
CA GLY A 203 4.02 -49.17 -18.50
C GLY A 203 2.51 -49.37 -18.27
N VAL A 204 1.88 -48.56 -17.39
CA VAL A 204 0.42 -48.55 -17.21
C VAL A 204 -0.19 -47.42 -18.02
N THR A 205 -1.22 -47.71 -18.82
CA THR A 205 -1.99 -46.67 -19.53
C THR A 205 -2.69 -45.75 -18.52
N PRO A 206 -2.38 -44.44 -18.49
CA PRO A 206 -2.99 -43.53 -17.54
C PRO A 206 -4.50 -43.39 -17.75
N ARG A 207 -5.25 -43.43 -16.66
CA ARG A 207 -6.71 -43.21 -16.67
C ARG A 207 -7.01 -41.80 -16.15
N PRO A 208 -7.49 -40.87 -17.00
CA PRO A 208 -7.84 -39.53 -16.56
C PRO A 208 -9.14 -39.52 -15.74
N TRP A 209 -9.33 -38.45 -14.97
CA TRP A 209 -10.63 -38.13 -14.40
C TRP A 209 -11.61 -37.68 -15.48
N PHE A 210 -12.60 -38.53 -15.73
CA PHE A 210 -13.62 -38.33 -16.75
C PHE A 210 -14.96 -37.95 -16.12
N PHE A 211 -15.12 -36.65 -15.85
CA PHE A 211 -16.38 -36.02 -15.44
C PHE A 211 -16.36 -34.53 -15.83
N GLN A 212 -17.54 -33.92 -15.96
CA GLN A 212 -17.67 -32.48 -16.15
C GLN A 212 -17.39 -31.75 -14.82
N PRO A 213 -16.52 -30.73 -14.79
CA PRO A 213 -16.19 -30.00 -13.56
C PRO A 213 -17.41 -29.44 -12.84
N ASP A 214 -18.44 -28.99 -13.57
CA ASP A 214 -19.64 -28.38 -12.98
C ASP A 214 -20.38 -29.34 -12.05
N ILE A 215 -20.33 -30.64 -12.31
CA ILE A 215 -20.91 -31.66 -11.43
C ILE A 215 -20.26 -31.58 -10.04
N VAL A 216 -18.95 -31.39 -9.98
CA VAL A 216 -18.20 -31.31 -8.72
C VAL A 216 -18.31 -29.92 -8.08
N PHE A 217 -18.15 -28.87 -8.88
CA PHE A 217 -17.87 -27.53 -8.38
C PHE A 217 -19.06 -26.57 -8.41
N SER A 218 -20.24 -26.95 -8.90
CA SER A 218 -21.37 -26.00 -9.04
C SER A 218 -21.66 -25.18 -7.78
N ARG A 219 -21.80 -25.85 -6.61
CA ARG A 219 -22.00 -25.15 -5.32
C ARG A 219 -20.78 -24.33 -4.92
N PHE A 220 -19.59 -24.90 -5.04
CA PHE A 220 -18.32 -24.24 -4.71
C PHE A 220 -18.12 -22.93 -5.49
N THR A 221 -18.34 -22.97 -6.80
CA THR A 221 -18.21 -21.81 -7.67
C THR A 221 -19.20 -20.71 -7.28
N LYS A 222 -20.47 -21.07 -6.99
CA LYS A 222 -21.46 -20.09 -6.51
C LYS A 222 -21.05 -19.41 -5.20
N VAL A 223 -20.56 -20.18 -4.23
CA VAL A 223 -20.09 -19.64 -2.94
C VAL A 223 -18.85 -18.75 -3.15
N HIS A 224 -17.90 -19.19 -3.98
CA HIS A 224 -16.68 -18.43 -4.29
C HIS A 224 -16.99 -17.11 -5.00
N GLU A 225 -17.93 -17.09 -5.94
CA GLU A 225 -18.41 -15.88 -6.61
C GLU A 225 -19.09 -14.93 -5.61
N ARG A 226 -19.94 -15.44 -4.72
CA ARG A 226 -20.58 -14.63 -3.66
C ARG A 226 -19.57 -14.02 -2.71
N LEU A 227 -18.51 -14.75 -2.35
CA LEU A 227 -17.42 -14.23 -1.51
C LEU A 227 -16.70 -13.05 -2.20
N LYS A 228 -16.48 -13.13 -3.51
CA LYS A 228 -15.90 -12.02 -4.30
C LYS A 228 -16.84 -10.82 -4.37
N ILE A 229 -18.14 -11.04 -4.52
CA ILE A 229 -19.15 -9.98 -4.46
C ILE A 229 -19.15 -9.31 -3.09
N ALA A 230 -19.09 -10.10 -2.00
CA ALA A 230 -19.03 -9.57 -0.65
C ALA A 230 -17.77 -8.71 -0.44
N TYR A 231 -16.61 -9.18 -0.88
CA TYR A 231 -15.37 -8.39 -0.88
C TYR A 231 -15.53 -7.06 -1.62
N TYR A 232 -16.12 -7.08 -2.82
CA TYR A 232 -16.37 -5.87 -3.61
C TYR A 232 -17.28 -4.88 -2.88
N LEU A 233 -18.35 -5.37 -2.22
CA LEU A 233 -19.26 -4.53 -1.44
C LEU A 233 -18.55 -3.89 -0.24
N MET A 234 -17.69 -4.64 0.47
CA MET A 234 -16.91 -4.11 1.58
C MET A 234 -15.91 -3.05 1.15
N ASP A 235 -15.15 -3.31 0.07
CA ASP A 235 -14.19 -2.36 -0.47
C ASP A 235 -14.89 -1.08 -0.95
N THR A 236 -16.05 -1.23 -1.58
CA THR A 236 -16.91 -0.09 -1.95
C THR A 236 -17.37 0.69 -0.72
N ASN A 237 -17.81 0.02 0.36
CA ASN A 237 -18.17 0.67 1.61
C ASN A 237 -17.00 1.48 2.18
N VAL A 238 -15.81 0.90 2.32
CA VAL A 238 -14.62 1.61 2.83
C VAL A 238 -14.29 2.85 1.99
N ASN A 239 -14.44 2.77 0.67
CA ASN A 239 -14.19 3.90 -0.21
C ASN A 239 -15.24 5.01 -0.09
N PHE A 240 -16.52 4.64 0.09
CA PHE A 240 -17.60 5.61 0.29
C PHE A 240 -17.61 6.23 1.69
N MET A 241 -17.17 5.52 2.72
CA MET A 241 -17.03 6.08 4.07
C MET A 241 -15.99 7.22 4.13
N LYS A 242 -15.05 7.29 3.18
CA LYS A 242 -14.12 8.42 3.05
C LYS A 242 -14.84 9.72 2.70
N LEU A 243 -15.98 9.65 1.99
CA LEU A 243 -16.77 10.82 1.58
C LEU A 243 -17.31 11.62 2.77
N GLU A 244 -17.49 11.00 3.94
CA GLU A 244 -17.92 11.68 5.16
C GLU A 244 -17.00 12.86 5.53
N LYS A 245 -15.69 12.72 5.24
CA LYS A 245 -14.66 13.71 5.59
C LYS A 245 -14.21 14.55 4.41
N VAL A 246 -14.85 14.41 3.26
CA VAL A 246 -14.51 15.14 2.04
C VAL A 246 -15.09 16.55 2.13
N GLU A 247 -14.20 17.54 2.14
CA GLU A 247 -14.59 18.95 2.15
C GLU A 247 -14.07 19.66 0.90
N PHE A 248 -14.98 20.23 0.11
CA PHE A 248 -14.63 21.05 -1.04
C PHE A 248 -14.37 22.49 -0.60
N GLY A 249 -13.19 23.01 -0.93
CA GLY A 249 -12.87 24.43 -0.78
C GLY A 249 -13.33 25.28 -1.98
N GLY A 250 -13.24 26.60 -1.85
CA GLY A 250 -13.49 27.55 -2.94
C GLY A 250 -14.92 28.09 -3.00
N ILE A 251 -15.24 28.82 -4.08
CA ILE A 251 -16.46 29.64 -4.19
C ILE A 251 -17.72 28.77 -4.18
N ARG A 252 -17.68 27.60 -4.82
CA ARG A 252 -18.77 26.61 -4.82
C ARG A 252 -18.52 25.45 -3.86
N GLY A 253 -17.45 25.51 -3.06
CA GLY A 253 -17.02 24.42 -2.20
C GLY A 253 -18.12 23.90 -1.30
N ASN A 254 -18.80 24.79 -0.56
CA ASN A 254 -19.89 24.40 0.33
C ASN A 254 -21.03 23.69 -0.41
N SER A 255 -21.43 24.18 -1.59
CA SER A 255 -22.51 23.54 -2.37
C SER A 255 -22.11 22.15 -2.88
N LEU A 256 -20.87 21.98 -3.32
CA LEU A 256 -20.37 20.67 -3.76
C LEU A 256 -20.20 19.70 -2.57
N GLY A 257 -19.78 20.22 -1.41
CA GLY A 257 -19.72 19.48 -0.16
C GLY A 257 -21.10 19.00 0.29
N ASP A 258 -22.10 19.88 0.27
CA ASP A 258 -23.50 19.53 0.58
C ASP A 258 -24.01 18.43 -0.36
N ASP A 259 -23.75 18.52 -1.67
CA ASP A 259 -24.11 17.49 -2.65
C ASP A 259 -23.45 16.13 -2.33
N VAL A 260 -22.19 16.12 -1.90
CA VAL A 260 -21.48 14.89 -1.49
C VAL A 260 -22.02 14.31 -0.20
N ILE A 261 -22.35 15.15 0.79
CA ILE A 261 -22.96 14.71 2.05
C ILE A 261 -24.30 14.03 1.78
N VAL A 262 -25.12 14.55 0.86
CA VAL A 262 -26.38 13.91 0.46
C VAL A 262 -26.12 12.53 -0.16
N ILE A 263 -25.15 12.42 -1.08
CA ILE A 263 -24.77 11.12 -1.67
C ILE A 263 -24.30 10.15 -0.58
N PHE A 264 -23.50 10.61 0.37
CA PHE A 264 -23.02 9.80 1.48
C PHE A 264 -24.17 9.28 2.37
N GLN A 265 -25.12 10.13 2.71
CA GLN A 265 -26.30 9.73 3.50
C GLN A 265 -27.18 8.72 2.76
N GLU A 266 -27.41 8.94 1.47
CA GLU A 266 -28.16 8.00 0.62
C GLU A 266 -27.42 6.67 0.46
N PHE A 267 -26.08 6.70 0.38
CA PHE A 267 -25.25 5.50 0.35
C PHE A 267 -25.33 4.72 1.66
N ASP A 268 -25.19 5.38 2.81
CA ASP A 268 -25.28 4.74 4.13
C ASP A 268 -26.64 4.04 4.30
N GLU A 269 -27.73 4.71 3.91
CA GLU A 269 -29.07 4.13 3.91
C GLU A 269 -29.19 2.93 2.93
N ALA A 270 -28.65 3.04 1.72
CA ALA A 270 -28.66 1.94 0.76
C ALA A 270 -27.85 0.73 1.25
N PHE A 271 -26.75 0.97 1.96
CA PHE A 271 -25.87 -0.08 2.46
C PHE A 271 -26.47 -0.83 3.66
N LYS A 272 -27.44 -0.24 4.38
CA LYS A 272 -28.21 -0.94 5.44
C LYS A 272 -28.91 -2.20 4.95
N LEU A 273 -29.21 -2.28 3.65
CA LEU A 273 -29.72 -3.49 3.02
C LEU A 273 -28.86 -4.74 3.33
N PHE A 274 -27.54 -4.56 3.46
CA PHE A 274 -26.62 -5.64 3.78
C PHE A 274 -26.34 -5.73 5.29
N THR A 275 -26.17 -4.62 5.98
CA THR A 275 -25.82 -4.63 7.42
C THR A 275 -26.98 -5.10 8.30
N GLU A 276 -28.22 -4.80 7.92
CA GLU A 276 -29.43 -5.23 8.65
C GLU A 276 -30.00 -6.57 8.13
N SER A 277 -29.34 -7.19 7.14
CA SER A 277 -29.76 -8.46 6.58
C SER A 277 -29.64 -9.60 7.60
N LYS A 278 -30.53 -10.59 7.47
CA LYS A 278 -30.59 -11.78 8.33
C LYS A 278 -30.22 -13.07 7.60
N TYR A 279 -30.04 -13.01 6.28
CA TYR A 279 -29.66 -14.17 5.48
C TYR A 279 -28.15 -14.35 5.50
N ASN A 280 -27.68 -15.57 5.21
CA ASN A 280 -26.27 -15.83 4.97
C ASN A 280 -25.91 -15.42 3.52
N PRO A 281 -25.04 -14.41 3.29
CA PRO A 281 -24.65 -13.98 1.94
C PRO A 281 -24.02 -15.09 1.09
N LEU A 282 -23.37 -16.07 1.72
CA LEU A 282 -22.70 -17.18 1.08
C LEU A 282 -23.63 -18.39 0.81
N ASP A 283 -24.89 -18.38 1.26
CA ASP A 283 -25.81 -19.49 0.98
C ASP A 283 -26.20 -19.54 -0.51
N ALA A 284 -25.60 -20.47 -1.25
CA ALA A 284 -25.83 -20.69 -2.67
C ALA A 284 -27.29 -21.06 -3.03
N SER A 285 -28.13 -21.39 -2.05
CA SER A 285 -29.55 -21.75 -2.24
C SER A 285 -30.47 -20.53 -2.20
N ASP A 286 -30.07 -19.45 -1.53
CA ASP A 286 -30.87 -18.24 -1.33
C ASP A 286 -30.51 -17.15 -2.36
N PRO A 287 -31.40 -16.79 -3.30
CA PRO A 287 -31.12 -15.76 -4.30
C PRO A 287 -31.10 -14.32 -3.73
N THR A 288 -31.63 -14.10 -2.52
CA THR A 288 -31.87 -12.76 -1.94
C THR A 288 -30.62 -11.88 -1.94
N PHE A 289 -29.46 -12.43 -1.61
CA PHE A 289 -28.19 -11.68 -1.63
C PHE A 289 -27.87 -11.11 -3.02
N LEU A 290 -28.07 -11.89 -4.08
CA LEU A 290 -27.77 -11.48 -5.45
C LEU A 290 -28.79 -10.45 -5.95
N GLU A 291 -30.07 -10.63 -5.62
CA GLU A 291 -31.12 -9.65 -5.95
C GLU A 291 -30.87 -8.29 -5.26
N ASN A 292 -30.45 -8.32 -3.99
CA ASN A 292 -30.03 -7.12 -3.26
C ASN A 292 -28.79 -6.48 -3.88
N PHE A 293 -27.81 -7.28 -4.29
CA PHE A 293 -26.62 -6.80 -4.99
C PHE A 293 -26.94 -6.13 -6.33
N GLU A 294 -27.83 -6.70 -7.14
CA GLU A 294 -28.27 -6.10 -8.40
C GLU A 294 -28.97 -4.76 -8.17
N THR A 295 -29.86 -4.69 -7.18
CA THR A 295 -30.54 -3.45 -6.78
C THR A 295 -29.54 -2.39 -6.33
N PHE A 296 -28.58 -2.78 -5.48
CA PHE A 296 -27.53 -1.89 -5.02
C PHE A 296 -26.66 -1.35 -6.16
N ASN A 297 -26.30 -2.18 -7.14
CA ASN A 297 -25.52 -1.74 -8.30
C ASN A 297 -26.25 -0.69 -9.15
N LEU A 298 -27.58 -0.76 -9.26
CA LEU A 298 -28.37 0.26 -9.95
C LEU A 298 -28.31 1.62 -9.23
N ILE A 299 -28.41 1.61 -7.90
CA ILE A 299 -28.27 2.80 -7.05
C ILE A 299 -26.83 3.34 -7.15
N MET A 300 -25.85 2.45 -7.07
CA MET A 300 -24.43 2.79 -7.18
C MET A 300 -24.10 3.48 -8.52
N ALA A 301 -24.71 3.04 -9.62
CA ALA A 301 -24.52 3.69 -10.91
C ALA A 301 -25.09 5.13 -10.96
N ASP A 302 -26.08 5.48 -10.12
CA ASP A 302 -26.55 6.86 -9.96
C ASP A 302 -25.53 7.69 -9.16
N PHE A 303 -25.08 7.18 -8.02
CA PHE A 303 -24.07 7.83 -7.19
C PHE A 303 -22.78 8.11 -7.97
N ASP A 304 -22.31 7.15 -8.76
CA ASP A 304 -21.10 7.32 -9.58
C ASP A 304 -21.27 8.46 -10.60
N ARG A 305 -22.44 8.62 -11.24
CA ARG A 305 -22.68 9.72 -12.20
C ARG A 305 -22.77 11.08 -11.50
N ARG A 306 -23.38 11.13 -10.32
CA ARG A 306 -23.48 12.36 -9.53
C ARG A 306 -22.10 12.78 -9.02
N LEU A 307 -21.32 11.84 -8.47
CA LEU A 307 -19.94 12.07 -8.07
C LEU A 307 -19.08 12.51 -9.26
N ALA A 308 -19.19 11.86 -10.43
CA ALA A 308 -18.50 12.30 -11.64
C ALA A 308 -18.81 13.76 -11.98
N THR A 309 -20.08 14.16 -11.91
CA THR A 309 -20.51 15.54 -12.14
C THR A 309 -19.90 16.51 -11.11
N ILE A 310 -19.91 16.14 -9.82
CA ILE A 310 -19.34 16.95 -8.73
C ILE A 310 -17.84 17.13 -8.93
N VAL A 311 -17.10 16.05 -9.19
CA VAL A 311 -15.65 16.08 -9.41
C VAL A 311 -15.32 16.93 -10.62
N CYS A 312 -16.03 16.77 -11.74
CA CYS A 312 -15.82 17.59 -12.92
C CYS A 312 -16.08 19.09 -12.65
N LYS A 313 -17.15 19.43 -11.91
CA LYS A 313 -17.40 20.81 -11.48
C LYS A 313 -16.27 21.33 -10.57
N GLY A 314 -15.85 20.52 -9.61
CA GLY A 314 -14.73 20.83 -8.71
C GLY A 314 -13.44 21.10 -9.48
N TYR A 315 -13.16 20.31 -10.53
CA TYR A 315 -12.00 20.51 -11.40
C TYR A 315 -12.05 21.88 -12.10
N TYR A 316 -13.21 22.25 -12.67
CA TYR A 316 -13.35 23.55 -13.33
C TYR A 316 -13.28 24.75 -12.38
N ASP A 317 -13.61 24.57 -11.10
CA ASP A 317 -13.51 25.61 -10.08
C ASP A 317 -12.08 25.71 -9.47
N CYS A 318 -11.17 24.78 -9.80
CA CYS A 318 -9.80 24.79 -9.30
C CYS A 318 -8.98 25.93 -9.93
N SER A 319 -8.27 26.69 -9.10
CA SER A 319 -7.48 27.86 -9.53
C SER A 319 -6.07 27.53 -10.04
N GLY A 320 -5.64 26.26 -9.98
CA GLY A 320 -4.31 25.84 -10.40
C GLY A 320 -3.99 24.39 -10.04
N LEU A 321 -2.77 23.95 -10.40
CA LEU A 321 -2.30 22.57 -10.24
C LEU A 321 -2.40 22.05 -8.81
N GLU A 322 -2.07 22.87 -7.81
CA GLU A 322 -2.13 22.44 -6.40
C GLU A 322 -3.54 21.99 -6.00
N MET A 323 -4.56 22.74 -6.39
CA MET A 323 -5.95 22.44 -6.04
C MET A 323 -6.48 21.24 -6.83
N ILE A 324 -6.04 21.09 -8.09
CA ILE A 324 -6.37 19.92 -8.90
C ILE A 324 -5.78 18.65 -8.28
N PHE A 325 -4.52 18.67 -7.84
CA PHE A 325 -3.93 17.51 -7.18
C PHE A 325 -4.59 17.20 -5.85
N LYS A 326 -4.94 18.21 -5.06
CA LYS A 326 -5.73 18.00 -3.83
C LYS A 326 -7.10 17.38 -4.10
N LEU A 327 -7.80 17.81 -5.16
CA LEU A 327 -9.06 17.20 -5.59
C LEU A 327 -8.87 15.73 -5.98
N ILE A 328 -7.82 15.43 -6.74
CA ILE A 328 -7.52 14.06 -7.16
C ILE A 328 -7.17 13.17 -5.96
N GLU A 329 -6.33 13.66 -5.04
CA GLU A 329 -5.95 12.94 -3.81
C GLU A 329 -7.15 12.75 -2.87
N MET A 330 -8.04 13.73 -2.76
CA MET A 330 -9.26 13.69 -1.96
C MET A 330 -10.25 12.63 -2.43
N MET A 331 -10.48 12.54 -3.75
CA MET A 331 -11.35 11.52 -4.32
C MET A 331 -10.69 10.14 -4.39
N GLY A 332 -9.36 10.10 -4.55
CA GLY A 332 -8.53 8.89 -4.50
C GLY A 332 -9.10 7.75 -5.37
N PRO A 333 -9.35 6.56 -4.80
CA PRO A 333 -9.80 5.38 -5.55
C PRO A 333 -11.22 5.54 -6.13
N LEU A 334 -12.00 6.52 -5.69
CA LEU A 334 -13.31 6.79 -6.30
C LEU A 334 -13.18 7.26 -7.76
N LEU A 335 -12.06 7.88 -8.13
CA LEU A 335 -11.80 8.30 -9.52
C LEU A 335 -11.53 7.14 -10.47
N GLU A 336 -11.11 5.98 -9.95
CA GLU A 336 -10.82 4.79 -10.74
C GLU A 336 -12.08 4.01 -11.10
N ARG A 337 -13.22 4.33 -10.47
CA ARG A 337 -14.51 3.71 -10.77
C ARG A 337 -14.90 4.04 -12.21
N GLN A 338 -15.32 3.02 -12.96
CA GLN A 338 -15.45 3.09 -14.43
C GLN A 338 -16.27 4.28 -14.95
N LEU A 339 -17.39 4.60 -14.30
CA LEU A 339 -18.26 5.71 -14.73
C LEU A 339 -17.65 7.07 -14.43
N ILE A 340 -16.98 7.23 -13.28
CA ILE A 340 -16.30 8.47 -12.90
C ILE A 340 -15.07 8.68 -13.79
N LEU A 341 -14.26 7.63 -13.95
CA LEU A 341 -13.08 7.66 -14.80
C LEU A 341 -13.45 8.08 -16.22
N LYS A 342 -14.52 7.53 -16.80
CA LYS A 342 -14.96 7.87 -18.16
C LYS A 342 -15.20 9.38 -18.37
N ASP A 343 -15.72 10.08 -17.35
CA ASP A 343 -16.06 11.50 -17.44
C ASP A 343 -14.88 12.41 -17.02
N PHE A 344 -13.92 11.88 -16.26
CA PHE A 344 -12.75 12.63 -15.77
C PHE A 344 -11.46 12.38 -16.58
N ASP A 345 -11.39 11.29 -17.35
CA ASP A 345 -10.17 10.83 -18.05
C ASP A 345 -9.60 11.89 -19.01
N ASP A 346 -10.48 12.63 -19.70
CA ASP A 346 -10.11 13.69 -20.63
C ASP A 346 -9.49 14.93 -19.94
N LYS A 347 -9.53 15.01 -18.60
CA LYS A 347 -8.90 16.08 -17.83
C LYS A 347 -7.44 15.80 -17.49
N TYR A 348 -7.01 14.54 -17.42
CA TYR A 348 -5.61 14.22 -17.11
C TYR A 348 -4.61 14.81 -18.12
N PRO A 349 -4.83 14.77 -19.46
CA PRO A 349 -3.96 15.44 -20.42
C PRO A 349 -3.87 16.96 -20.21
N GLN A 350 -4.95 17.59 -19.75
CA GLN A 350 -4.93 19.02 -19.42
C GLN A 350 -4.04 19.30 -18.21
N VAL A 351 -4.06 18.42 -17.20
CA VAL A 351 -3.14 18.51 -16.04
C VAL A 351 -1.68 18.36 -16.46
N VAL A 352 -1.37 17.42 -17.38
CA VAL A 352 -0.03 17.27 -17.98
C VAL A 352 0.39 18.58 -18.66
N LYS A 353 -0.49 19.17 -19.46
CA LYS A 353 -0.21 20.44 -20.15
C LYS A 353 0.04 21.59 -19.16
N MET A 354 -0.78 21.70 -18.10
CA MET A 354 -0.58 22.72 -17.06
C MET A 354 0.76 22.53 -16.33
N MET A 355 1.20 21.29 -16.13
CA MET A 355 2.54 20.99 -15.57
C MET A 355 3.67 21.43 -16.50
N ASP A 356 3.49 21.23 -17.81
CA ASP A 356 4.45 21.68 -18.82
C ASP A 356 4.53 23.22 -18.88
N GLU A 357 3.39 23.90 -18.86
CA GLU A 357 3.31 25.37 -18.77
C GLU A 357 3.94 25.90 -17.46
N ALA A 358 3.79 25.19 -16.34
CA ALA A 358 4.44 25.55 -15.08
C ALA A 358 5.98 25.41 -15.13
N LEU A 359 6.47 24.42 -15.89
CA LEU A 359 7.91 24.27 -16.18
C LEU A 359 8.40 25.40 -17.08
N ASP A 360 7.66 25.76 -18.14
CA ASP A 360 7.99 26.89 -19.03
C ASP A 360 8.24 28.17 -18.24
N ILE A 361 7.32 28.52 -17.32
CA ILE A 361 7.46 29.68 -16.44
C ILE A 361 8.77 29.62 -15.63
N CYS A 362 9.19 28.44 -15.17
CA CYS A 362 10.43 28.30 -14.40
C CYS A 362 11.67 28.45 -15.27
N PHE A 363 11.63 28.00 -16.53
CA PHE A 363 12.68 28.25 -17.51
C PHE A 363 12.76 29.73 -17.89
N GLU A 364 11.62 30.39 -18.14
CA GLU A 364 11.56 31.83 -18.43
C GLU A 364 12.15 32.65 -17.29
N LEU A 365 11.76 32.37 -16.03
CA LEU A 365 12.32 33.03 -14.85
C LEU A 365 13.84 32.81 -14.72
N TYR A 366 14.32 31.64 -15.13
CA TYR A 366 15.76 31.36 -15.16
C TYR A 366 16.46 32.19 -16.23
N GLU A 367 15.92 32.25 -17.44
CA GLU A 367 16.49 33.03 -18.55
C GLU A 367 16.49 34.53 -18.27
N GLU A 368 15.40 35.08 -17.73
CA GLU A 368 15.30 36.49 -17.31
C GLU A 368 16.39 36.83 -16.30
N GLN A 369 16.58 35.98 -15.29
CA GLN A 369 17.59 36.19 -14.26
C GLN A 369 19.02 36.10 -14.84
N MET A 370 19.26 35.22 -15.81
CA MET A 370 20.55 35.14 -16.51
C MET A 370 20.81 36.35 -17.42
N ALA A 371 19.76 36.91 -18.03
CA ALA A 371 19.85 38.15 -18.81
C ALA A 371 20.21 39.34 -17.90
N ILE A 372 19.53 39.50 -16.76
CA ILE A 372 19.84 40.55 -15.78
C ILE A 372 21.28 40.42 -15.26
N LYS A 373 21.73 39.19 -14.98
CA LYS A 373 23.12 38.92 -14.58
C LYS A 373 24.12 39.39 -15.64
N LYS A 374 23.81 39.21 -16.92
CA LYS A 374 24.68 39.64 -18.03
C LYS A 374 24.76 41.16 -18.15
N GLU A 375 23.68 41.86 -17.87
CA GLU A 375 23.62 43.34 -17.95
C GLU A 375 24.18 44.04 -16.71
N THR A 376 23.87 43.53 -15.51
CA THR A 376 24.20 44.18 -14.22
C THR A 376 25.41 43.57 -13.52
N GLY A 377 25.93 42.44 -14.02
CA GLY A 377 27.05 41.70 -13.42
C GLY A 377 26.69 40.91 -12.15
N SER A 378 25.44 40.95 -11.69
CA SER A 378 24.99 40.25 -10.47
C SER A 378 23.55 39.76 -10.59
N MET A 379 23.18 38.75 -9.79
CA MET A 379 21.80 38.26 -9.73
C MET A 379 20.95 39.13 -8.81
N VAL A 380 19.65 39.26 -9.13
CA VAL A 380 18.69 39.87 -8.22
C VAL A 380 18.41 38.89 -7.09
N VAL A 381 18.83 39.26 -5.87
CA VAL A 381 18.63 38.47 -4.66
C VAL A 381 17.62 39.13 -3.73
N HIS A 382 17.04 38.35 -2.82
CA HIS A 382 16.13 38.87 -1.80
C HIS A 382 16.78 39.97 -0.95
N LYS A 383 15.94 40.86 -0.42
CA LYS A 383 16.40 41.96 0.46
C LYS A 383 17.22 41.40 1.62
N ASN A 384 18.35 42.05 1.90
CA ASN A 384 19.27 41.68 2.99
C ASN A 384 19.94 40.29 2.84
N MET A 385 19.90 39.68 1.66
CA MET A 385 20.65 38.46 1.36
C MET A 385 21.99 38.75 0.70
N PRO A 386 23.07 38.09 1.14
CA PRO A 386 24.34 38.10 0.43
C PRO A 386 24.25 37.48 -0.97
N PRO A 387 25.14 37.83 -1.91
CA PRO A 387 25.09 37.36 -3.29
C PRO A 387 25.13 35.84 -3.45
N MET A 388 26.01 35.12 -2.74
CA MET A 388 26.13 33.66 -2.90
C MET A 388 24.90 32.95 -2.29
N ALA A 389 24.57 33.27 -1.03
CA ALA A 389 23.43 32.66 -0.35
C ALA A 389 22.10 32.98 -1.03
N GLY A 390 21.93 34.22 -1.51
CA GLY A 390 20.74 34.66 -2.22
C GLY A 390 20.56 33.96 -3.57
N ALA A 391 21.63 33.79 -4.35
CA ALA A 391 21.59 33.05 -5.61
C ALA A 391 21.17 31.58 -5.40
N MET A 392 21.70 30.93 -4.36
CA MET A 392 21.35 29.55 -4.02
C MET A 392 19.91 29.38 -3.52
N ILE A 393 19.43 30.33 -2.71
CA ILE A 393 18.06 30.31 -2.21
C ILE A 393 17.09 30.49 -3.37
N TRP A 394 17.37 31.46 -4.25
CA TRP A 394 16.58 31.67 -5.47
C TRP A 394 16.54 30.40 -6.33
N ALA A 395 17.67 29.75 -6.59
CA ALA A 395 17.71 28.53 -7.41
C ALA A 395 16.85 27.42 -6.80
N ARG A 396 16.91 27.26 -5.48
CA ARG A 396 16.07 26.31 -4.75
C ARG A 396 14.59 26.68 -4.81
N GLU A 397 14.24 27.95 -4.70
CA GLU A 397 12.86 28.43 -4.80
C GLU A 397 12.27 28.10 -6.18
N ILE A 398 13.01 28.33 -7.26
CA ILE A 398 12.58 27.96 -8.63
C ILE A 398 12.35 26.45 -8.74
N TYR A 399 13.29 25.63 -8.27
CA TYR A 399 13.13 24.17 -8.31
C TYR A 399 11.94 23.68 -7.47
N ASN A 400 11.80 24.18 -6.25
CA ASN A 400 10.74 23.76 -5.32
C ASN A 400 9.33 24.08 -5.86
N ARG A 401 9.16 25.15 -6.64
CA ARG A 401 7.87 25.53 -7.22
C ARG A 401 7.27 24.44 -8.11
N VAL A 402 8.10 23.64 -8.78
CA VAL A 402 7.62 22.54 -9.63
C VAL A 402 7.77 21.19 -8.93
N ALA A 403 8.80 21.02 -8.11
CA ALA A 403 9.08 19.75 -7.43
C ALA A 403 7.90 19.29 -6.55
N ILE A 404 7.19 20.20 -5.88
CA ILE A 404 6.01 19.88 -5.05
C ILE A 404 4.91 19.21 -5.88
N TYR A 405 4.69 19.69 -7.10
CA TYR A 405 3.70 19.10 -8.00
C TYR A 405 4.16 17.76 -8.54
N MET A 406 5.46 17.58 -8.80
CA MET A 406 6.00 16.30 -9.26
C MET A 406 5.80 15.17 -8.26
N GLU A 407 5.90 15.45 -6.96
CA GLU A 407 5.64 14.44 -5.93
C GLU A 407 4.19 13.94 -6.03
N SER A 408 3.24 14.86 -6.13
CA SER A 408 1.81 14.57 -6.30
C SER A 408 1.54 13.84 -7.63
N PHE A 409 2.19 14.28 -8.71
CA PHE A 409 2.10 13.68 -10.03
C PHE A 409 2.66 12.26 -10.07
N SER A 410 3.71 11.99 -9.28
CA SER A 410 4.32 10.67 -9.16
C SER A 410 3.46 9.68 -8.38
N ARG A 411 2.55 10.16 -7.51
CA ARG A 411 1.59 9.32 -6.78
C ARG A 411 0.38 8.89 -7.62
N LEU A 412 0.09 9.54 -8.74
CA LEU A 412 -1.09 9.22 -9.57
C LEU A 412 -1.06 7.80 -10.15
N GLU A 413 -1.98 6.92 -9.79
CA GLU A 413 -2.07 5.55 -10.34
C GLU A 413 -2.86 5.52 -11.66
N HIS A 414 -2.42 6.29 -12.67
CA HIS A 414 -3.13 6.44 -13.95
C HIS A 414 -2.29 6.05 -15.16
N GLN A 415 -2.94 5.56 -16.23
CA GLN A 415 -2.27 5.14 -17.48
C GLN A 415 -1.51 6.27 -18.18
N ILE A 416 -1.84 7.53 -17.86
CA ILE A 416 -1.17 8.70 -18.44
C ILE A 416 0.33 8.74 -18.14
N LYS A 417 0.79 8.07 -17.08
CA LYS A 417 2.23 7.90 -16.76
C LYS A 417 3.01 7.22 -17.89
N ASN A 418 2.35 6.40 -18.69
CA ASN A 418 2.99 5.66 -19.78
C ASN A 418 3.14 6.50 -21.05
N MET A 419 2.46 7.64 -21.15
CA MET A 419 2.51 8.53 -22.30
C MET A 419 3.87 9.22 -22.41
N ASP A 420 4.31 9.46 -23.64
CA ASP A 420 5.61 10.09 -23.90
C ASP A 420 5.65 11.55 -23.44
N GLU A 421 4.52 12.26 -23.51
CA GLU A 421 4.36 13.62 -22.97
C GLU A 421 4.62 13.67 -21.46
N PHE A 422 4.18 12.65 -20.72
CA PHE A 422 4.42 12.55 -19.28
C PHE A 422 5.91 12.34 -18.99
N LYS A 423 6.57 11.42 -19.71
CA LYS A 423 8.01 11.17 -19.54
C LYS A 423 8.85 12.39 -19.89
N HIS A 424 8.41 13.17 -20.88
CA HIS A 424 9.07 14.40 -21.29
C HIS A 424 9.14 15.43 -20.15
N ILE A 425 8.08 15.57 -19.35
CA ILE A 425 8.07 16.47 -18.17
C ILE A 425 9.18 16.12 -17.16
N PHE A 426 9.45 14.82 -16.93
CA PHE A 426 10.54 14.39 -16.03
C PHE A 426 11.91 14.77 -16.58
N VAL A 427 12.13 14.59 -17.88
CA VAL A 427 13.39 14.97 -18.53
C VAL A 427 13.61 16.48 -18.41
N ARG A 428 12.58 17.29 -18.73
CA ARG A 428 12.64 18.75 -18.59
C ARG A 428 12.91 19.21 -17.15
N LEU A 429 12.33 18.54 -16.17
CA LEU A 429 12.58 18.86 -14.76
C LEU A 429 14.03 18.58 -14.36
N GLU A 430 14.59 17.46 -14.84
CA GLU A 430 16.00 17.13 -14.58
C GLU A 430 16.93 18.12 -15.30
N ASP A 431 16.57 18.56 -16.51
CA ASP A 431 17.31 19.61 -17.24
C ASP A 431 17.30 20.94 -16.45
N LEU A 432 16.14 21.37 -15.95
CA LEU A 432 16.01 22.56 -15.11
C LEU A 432 16.88 22.44 -13.85
N LYS A 433 16.82 21.29 -13.17
CA LYS A 433 17.63 21.02 -11.97
C LYS A 433 19.12 21.09 -12.29
N HIS A 434 19.56 20.52 -13.40
CA HIS A 434 20.95 20.54 -13.81
C HIS A 434 21.43 21.97 -14.09
N LEU A 435 20.63 22.81 -14.76
CA LEU A 435 20.94 24.24 -14.96
C LEU A 435 21.07 24.99 -13.63
N LEU A 436 20.14 24.78 -12.72
CA LEU A 436 20.16 25.41 -11.40
C LEU A 436 21.36 24.96 -10.56
N ASP A 437 21.69 23.66 -10.56
CA ASP A 437 22.85 23.10 -9.87
C ASP A 437 24.18 23.62 -10.43
N GLN A 438 24.27 23.81 -11.75
CA GLN A 438 25.44 24.43 -12.37
C GLN A 438 25.64 25.88 -11.90
N ASN A 439 24.55 26.65 -11.83
CA ASN A 439 24.59 28.01 -11.32
C ASN A 439 24.98 28.06 -9.83
N ASP A 440 24.41 27.16 -9.01
CA ASP A 440 24.77 27.00 -7.59
C ASP A 440 26.26 26.70 -7.41
N LYS A 441 26.80 25.76 -8.21
CA LYS A 441 28.23 25.41 -8.19
C LYS A 441 29.11 26.57 -8.60
N PHE A 442 28.71 27.35 -9.61
CA PHE A 442 29.45 28.53 -10.04
C PHE A 442 29.59 29.57 -8.91
N TYR A 443 28.47 29.94 -8.26
CA TYR A 443 28.50 30.90 -7.14
C TYR A 443 29.23 30.36 -5.92
N PHE A 444 29.08 29.07 -5.61
CA PHE A 444 29.80 28.44 -4.52
C PHE A 444 31.31 28.46 -4.74
N ASN A 445 31.76 28.06 -5.92
CA ASN A 445 33.19 28.00 -6.23
C ASN A 445 33.82 29.39 -6.31
N SER A 446 33.12 30.38 -6.87
CA SER A 446 33.58 31.77 -6.87
C SER A 446 33.66 32.37 -5.47
N TRP A 447 32.76 31.97 -4.57
CA TRP A 447 32.82 32.36 -3.17
C TRP A 447 34.00 31.68 -2.46
N LEU A 448 34.15 30.37 -2.62
CA LEU A 448 35.26 29.61 -2.04
C LEU A 448 36.63 30.17 -2.42
N SER A 449 36.82 30.63 -3.66
CA SER A 449 38.10 31.19 -4.10
C SER A 449 38.42 32.57 -3.53
N THR A 450 37.43 33.31 -3.05
CA THR A 450 37.58 34.70 -2.60
C THR A 450 37.40 34.90 -1.10
N VAL A 451 36.68 34.00 -0.43
CA VAL A 451 36.26 34.16 0.97
C VAL A 451 37.43 34.19 1.95
N ASP A 452 38.47 33.38 1.73
CA ASP A 452 39.64 33.31 2.62
C ASP A 452 40.45 34.61 2.57
N GLU A 453 40.64 35.16 1.37
CA GLU A 453 41.31 36.44 1.15
C GLU A 453 40.49 37.60 1.74
N ILE A 454 39.17 37.60 1.52
CA ILE A 454 38.26 38.61 2.07
C ILE A 454 38.28 38.58 3.61
N CYS A 455 38.25 37.40 4.22
CA CYS A 455 38.32 37.28 5.68
C CYS A 455 39.67 37.76 6.21
N SER A 456 40.77 37.25 5.68
CA SER A 456 42.12 37.56 6.18
C SER A 456 42.46 39.05 5.98
N PHE A 457 42.09 39.63 4.84
CA PHE A 457 42.31 41.04 4.56
C PHE A 457 41.49 41.95 5.46
N ASN A 458 40.17 41.71 5.60
CA ASN A 458 39.31 42.59 6.39
C ASN A 458 39.55 42.43 7.90
N MET A 459 39.93 41.24 8.35
CA MET A 459 40.24 41.01 9.76
C MET A 459 41.56 41.67 10.19
N SER A 460 42.52 41.83 9.27
CA SER A 460 43.80 42.52 9.52
C SER A 460 43.72 44.05 9.44
N GLN A 461 42.57 44.63 9.04
CA GLN A 461 42.38 46.08 9.02
C GLN A 461 42.22 46.69 10.43
N PRO A 462 42.58 47.98 10.62
CA PRO A 462 42.39 48.67 11.89
C PRO A 462 40.90 48.78 12.27
N LEU A 463 40.59 48.87 13.56
CA LEU A 463 39.20 48.89 14.07
C LEU A 463 38.42 50.16 13.67
N LEU A 464 39.09 51.30 13.64
CA LEU A 464 38.53 52.61 13.30
C LEU A 464 39.26 53.19 12.07
N THR A 465 38.56 54.02 11.31
CA THR A 465 39.15 54.93 10.32
C THR A 465 38.80 56.37 10.65
N ARG A 466 39.70 57.29 10.30
CA ARG A 466 39.50 58.73 10.49
C ARG A 466 39.53 59.41 9.13
N ASP A 467 38.51 60.21 8.84
CA ASP A 467 38.48 61.03 7.63
C ASP A 467 39.52 62.15 7.73
N SER A 468 40.34 62.31 6.69
CA SER A 468 41.43 63.29 6.62
C SER A 468 40.95 64.74 6.60
N GLU A 469 39.74 65.00 6.08
CA GLU A 469 39.19 66.35 5.96
C GLU A 469 38.29 66.72 7.15
N THR A 470 37.39 65.83 7.54
CA THR A 470 36.38 66.12 8.58
C THR A 470 36.81 65.72 9.99
N ARG A 471 37.90 64.94 10.13
CA ARG A 471 38.38 64.31 11.38
C ARG A 471 37.35 63.42 12.09
N LEU A 472 36.24 63.09 11.44
CA LEU A 472 35.22 62.20 11.98
C LEU A 472 35.72 60.75 11.96
N LEU A 473 35.25 59.97 12.93
CA LEU A 473 35.55 58.55 13.06
C LEU A 473 34.50 57.73 12.31
N ALA A 474 34.92 56.63 11.71
CA ALA A 474 34.06 55.56 11.20
C ALA A 474 34.57 54.21 11.72
N VAL A 475 33.64 53.30 12.03
CA VAL A 475 34.00 51.91 12.39
C VAL A 475 34.34 51.15 11.11
N ASN A 476 35.54 50.58 11.05
CA ASN A 476 36.07 49.93 9.86
C ASN A 476 35.64 48.45 9.80
N PHE A 477 34.33 48.24 9.60
CA PHE A 477 33.75 46.91 9.46
C PHE A 477 33.13 46.76 8.07
N ASP A 478 33.89 46.16 7.14
CA ASP A 478 33.52 46.09 5.73
C ASP A 478 32.23 45.26 5.51
N ALA A 479 31.36 45.75 4.63
CA ALA A 479 30.11 45.07 4.26
C ALA A 479 30.32 43.65 3.71
N LYS A 480 31.48 43.37 3.11
CA LYS A 480 31.89 42.04 2.64
C LYS A 480 32.05 41.06 3.80
N LEU A 481 32.59 41.50 4.94
CA LEU A 481 32.72 40.65 6.13
C LEU A 481 31.35 40.31 6.74
N VAL A 482 30.43 41.29 6.76
CA VAL A 482 29.03 41.08 7.13
C VAL A 482 28.36 40.06 6.19
N ALA A 483 28.63 40.15 4.88
CA ALA A 483 28.12 39.22 3.88
C ALA A 483 28.61 37.79 4.14
N VAL A 484 29.91 37.61 4.40
CA VAL A 484 30.50 36.30 4.73
C VAL A 484 29.89 35.70 5.99
N LEU A 485 29.73 36.49 7.07
CA LEU A 485 29.09 36.02 8.30
C LEU A 485 27.65 35.55 8.06
N LYS A 486 26.89 36.25 7.22
CA LYS A 486 25.53 35.83 6.83
C LYS A 486 25.55 34.58 5.94
N GLU A 487 26.47 34.50 4.99
CA GLU A 487 26.65 33.33 4.11
C GLU A 487 26.99 32.07 4.92
N MET A 488 27.91 32.18 5.88
CA MET A 488 28.26 31.11 6.82
C MET A 488 27.08 30.65 7.66
N LYS A 489 26.21 31.57 8.09
CA LYS A 489 24.96 31.22 8.78
C LYS A 489 24.05 30.36 7.90
N TYR A 490 23.85 30.75 6.64
CA TYR A 490 23.01 30.00 5.71
C TYR A 490 23.63 28.65 5.32
N LEU A 491 24.96 28.57 5.17
CA LEU A 491 25.67 27.33 4.89
C LEU A 491 25.60 26.32 6.05
N LYS A 492 25.81 26.78 7.29
CA LYS A 492 25.66 25.92 8.49
C LYS A 492 24.23 25.41 8.65
N LEU A 493 23.22 26.23 8.35
CA LEU A 493 21.82 25.80 8.38
C LEU A 493 21.50 24.75 7.29
N ARG A 494 22.29 24.69 6.22
CA ARG A 494 22.12 23.77 5.09
C ARG A 494 22.95 22.48 5.21
N ASN A 495 23.71 22.29 6.29
CA ASN A 495 24.58 21.12 6.51
C ASN A 495 25.46 20.74 5.29
N LYS A 496 26.06 21.73 4.61
CA LYS A 496 27.01 21.44 3.51
C LYS A 496 28.39 21.07 4.07
N GLU A 497 29.01 20.04 3.51
CA GLU A 497 30.25 19.40 4.01
C GLU A 497 31.54 20.21 3.76
N LEU A 498 31.54 21.15 2.81
CA LEU A 498 32.70 21.99 2.50
C LEU A 498 32.51 23.40 3.08
N ILE A 499 33.00 23.59 4.30
CA ILE A 499 33.11 24.90 4.94
C ILE A 499 34.61 25.21 5.08
N PRO A 500 35.12 26.33 4.51
CA PRO A 500 36.52 26.70 4.69
C PRO A 500 36.83 27.07 6.15
N VAL A 501 38.04 26.72 6.60
CA VAL A 501 38.46 26.83 8.01
C VAL A 501 38.53 28.29 8.49
N ILE A 502 38.98 29.21 7.63
CA ILE A 502 39.19 30.63 7.99
C ILE A 502 37.84 31.35 8.23
N PRO A 503 36.86 31.33 7.30
CA PRO A 503 35.51 31.85 7.51
C PRO A 503 34.77 31.18 8.66
N GLU A 504 35.03 29.89 8.92
CA GLU A 504 34.47 29.20 10.08
C GLU A 504 34.97 29.77 11.40
N GLY A 505 36.29 29.94 11.55
CA GLY A 505 36.86 30.55 12.74
C GLY A 505 36.39 32.00 12.97
N VAL A 506 36.17 32.76 11.89
CA VAL A 506 35.57 34.10 11.96
C VAL A 506 34.11 34.04 12.40
N TYR A 507 33.34 33.08 11.88
CA TYR A 507 31.93 32.90 12.23
C TYR A 507 31.72 32.45 13.67
N GLU A 508 32.62 31.64 14.24
CA GLU A 508 32.57 31.27 15.67
C GLU A 508 32.76 32.49 16.58
N LYS A 509 33.58 33.45 16.17
CA LYS A 509 33.83 34.70 16.90
C LYS A 509 32.75 35.77 16.67
N ARG A 510 31.72 35.50 15.85
CA ARG A 510 30.73 36.51 15.43
C ARG A 510 30.09 37.26 16.60
N ASP A 511 29.75 36.58 17.68
CA ASP A 511 29.02 37.18 18.80
C ASP A 511 29.92 38.17 19.57
N MET A 512 31.23 37.92 19.60
CA MET A 512 32.22 38.87 20.12
C MET A 512 32.40 40.04 19.14
N LEU A 513 32.55 39.77 17.84
CA LEU A 513 32.70 40.80 16.81
C LEU A 513 31.51 41.78 16.80
N PHE A 514 30.28 41.28 16.91
CA PHE A 514 29.09 42.13 16.99
C PHE A 514 29.04 42.99 18.25
N LYS A 515 29.50 42.48 19.41
CA LYS A 515 29.62 43.28 20.63
C LYS A 515 30.64 44.40 20.47
N TYR A 516 31.81 44.09 19.93
CA TYR A 516 32.84 45.09 19.67
C TYR A 516 32.39 46.13 18.65
N TYR A 517 31.74 45.71 17.57
CA TYR A 517 31.14 46.62 16.59
C TYR A 517 30.12 47.56 17.23
N ALA A 518 29.19 47.04 18.06
CA ALA A 518 28.18 47.85 18.73
C ALA A 518 28.80 48.89 19.69
N ASN A 519 29.81 48.49 20.47
CA ASN A 519 30.51 49.39 21.39
C ASN A 519 31.29 50.47 20.64
N LEU A 520 32.02 50.10 19.59
CA LEU A 520 32.76 51.06 18.75
C LEU A 520 31.83 52.02 18.01
N MET A 521 30.67 51.54 17.56
CA MET A 521 29.64 52.39 16.95
C MET A 521 29.10 53.42 17.94
N LEU A 522 28.90 53.05 19.21
CA LEU A 522 28.46 53.98 20.25
C LEU A 522 29.55 55.05 20.53
N ILE A 523 30.81 54.62 20.67
CA ILE A 523 31.95 55.53 20.87
C ILE A 523 32.09 56.50 19.69
N MET A 524 32.00 55.99 18.46
CA MET A 524 32.02 56.77 17.23
C MET A 524 30.89 57.80 17.21
N GLN A 525 29.65 57.40 17.52
CA GLN A 525 28.50 58.30 17.55
C GLN A 525 28.68 59.43 18.58
N LEU A 526 29.13 59.10 19.79
CA LEU A 526 29.36 60.08 20.86
C LEU A 526 30.49 61.04 20.51
N TYR A 527 31.61 60.54 19.96
CA TYR A 527 32.74 61.34 19.54
C TYR A 527 32.39 62.27 18.36
N ASN A 528 31.74 61.74 17.32
CA ASN A 528 31.32 62.53 16.16
C ASN A 528 30.30 63.59 16.55
N LYS A 529 29.35 63.27 17.44
CA LYS A 529 28.38 64.22 18.00
C LYS A 529 29.07 65.37 18.75
N LEU A 530 30.08 65.05 19.55
CA LEU A 530 30.86 66.06 20.29
C LEU A 530 31.61 67.01 19.33
N ILE A 531 32.15 66.50 18.22
CA ILE A 531 32.84 67.33 17.21
C ILE A 531 31.87 68.19 16.38
N THR A 532 30.71 67.65 16.00
CA THR A 532 29.74 68.35 15.14
C THR A 532 28.88 69.35 15.91
N GLU A 533 28.50 69.06 17.15
CA GLU A 533 27.61 69.91 17.96
C GLU A 533 28.37 70.94 18.84
N SER A 534 29.69 70.85 18.97
CA SER A 534 30.47 71.81 19.77
C SER A 534 30.63 73.18 19.09
N LEU A 535 30.35 74.25 19.85
CA LEU A 535 30.47 75.62 19.37
C LEU A 535 31.96 76.04 19.26
N PRO A 536 32.32 76.97 18.35
CA PRO A 536 33.71 77.40 18.16
C PRO A 536 34.41 77.95 19.42
N VAL A 537 33.63 78.50 20.36
CA VAL A 537 34.09 79.00 21.66
C VAL A 537 34.32 77.92 22.72
N GLU A 538 33.71 76.73 22.55
CA GLU A 538 33.82 75.59 23.48
C GLU A 538 34.98 74.66 23.09
N LYS A 539 35.35 74.64 21.80
CA LYS A 539 36.44 73.80 21.27
C LYS A 539 37.79 73.99 21.97
N PRO A 540 38.24 75.22 22.33
CA PRO A 540 39.50 75.41 23.06
C PRO A 540 39.47 74.86 24.49
N LEU A 541 38.31 74.87 25.15
CA LEU A 541 38.13 74.39 26.52
C LEU A 541 38.14 72.85 26.59
N ILE A 542 37.62 72.19 25.55
CA ILE A 542 37.50 70.73 25.47
C ILE A 542 38.74 70.10 24.80
N SER A 543 39.53 70.89 24.06
CA SER A 543 40.76 70.46 23.36
C SER A 543 41.73 69.58 24.18
N PRO A 544 42.07 69.86 25.46
CA PRO A 544 42.99 69.01 26.21
C PRO A 544 42.38 67.64 26.59
N HIS A 545 41.06 67.55 26.72
CA HIS A 545 40.36 66.28 26.93
C HIS A 545 40.22 65.49 25.63
N LEU A 546 39.96 66.18 24.51
CA LEU A 546 39.95 65.56 23.18
C LEU A 546 41.31 65.01 22.77
N MET A 547 42.41 65.68 23.12
CA MET A 547 43.76 65.14 22.85
C MET A 547 44.04 63.85 23.62
N LYS A 548 43.53 63.70 24.86
CA LYS A 548 43.66 62.44 25.60
C LYS A 548 42.88 61.31 24.93
N ILE A 549 41.64 61.59 24.51
CA ILE A 549 40.81 60.64 23.79
C ILE A 549 41.44 60.28 22.43
N ASP A 550 41.97 61.25 21.69
CA ASP A 550 42.64 61.02 20.41
C ASP A 550 43.89 60.14 20.57
N ASN A 551 44.67 60.32 21.64
CA ASN A 551 45.83 59.47 21.93
C ASN A 551 45.44 58.01 22.24
N GLU A 552 44.33 57.80 22.97
CA GLU A 552 43.81 56.45 23.25
C GLU A 552 43.20 55.81 21.99
N LEU A 553 42.58 56.61 21.12
CA LEU A 553 42.03 56.16 19.84
C LEU A 553 43.10 55.90 18.77
N GLU A 554 44.30 56.45 18.91
CA GLU A 554 45.40 56.27 17.95
C GLU A 554 45.84 54.80 17.86
N GLU A 555 45.77 54.06 18.97
CA GLU A 555 46.01 52.61 19.00
C GLU A 555 44.93 51.84 18.23
N ALA A 556 43.66 52.28 18.32
CA ALA A 556 42.54 51.71 17.58
C ALA A 556 42.53 52.05 16.08
N LEU A 557 43.23 53.13 15.68
CA LEU A 557 43.35 53.61 14.31
C LEU A 557 44.53 52.98 13.56
N THR A 558 45.56 52.49 14.27
CA THR A 558 46.83 52.09 13.65
C THR A 558 47.28 50.65 13.94
N THR A 559 47.10 50.16 15.17
CA THR A 559 47.71 48.88 15.61
C THR A 559 46.69 47.80 15.96
N LEU A 560 45.52 48.16 16.50
CA LEU A 560 44.48 47.18 16.83
C LEU A 560 43.71 46.76 15.58
N SER A 561 43.68 45.45 15.32
CA SER A 561 42.88 44.83 14.26
C SER A 561 41.81 43.90 14.82
N TRP A 562 40.88 43.47 13.97
CA TRP A 562 39.80 42.55 14.34
C TRP A 562 40.28 41.13 14.67
N GLU A 563 41.51 40.76 14.29
CA GLU A 563 42.13 39.46 14.63
C GLU A 563 42.66 39.39 16.07
N MET A 564 43.12 40.52 16.61
CA MET A 564 43.83 40.54 17.88
C MET A 564 42.88 40.28 19.05
N GLN A 565 43.23 39.32 19.90
CA GLN A 565 42.56 39.04 21.18
C GLN A 565 42.65 40.21 22.19
N GLY A 566 43.32 41.31 21.83
CA GLY A 566 43.57 42.48 22.67
C GLY A 566 42.42 43.49 22.81
N ILE A 567 41.23 43.25 22.22
CA ILE A 567 40.08 44.17 22.32
C ILE A 567 39.54 44.30 23.76
N ILE A 568 40.06 43.50 24.70
CA ILE A 568 39.72 43.55 26.13
C ILE A 568 40.12 44.89 26.80
N LEU A 569 40.99 45.70 26.17
CA LEU A 569 41.51 46.92 26.81
C LEU A 569 40.72 48.22 26.55
N LEU A 570 39.78 48.25 25.61
CA LEU A 570 38.97 49.45 25.32
C LEU A 570 37.59 49.46 26.03
N GLY A 571 37.35 48.49 26.90
CA GLY A 571 36.06 48.27 27.57
C GLY A 571 36.02 48.55 29.07
N ASN A 572 37.09 49.10 29.66
CA ASN A 572 37.14 49.50 31.08
C ASN A 572 37.22 51.01 31.23
#